data_AF-A0A919F7V8-F1
#
_entry.id   AF-A0A919F7V8-F1
#
_cell.length_a   1.000
_cell.length_b   1.000
_cell.length_c   1.000
_cell.angle_alpha   90.00
_cell.angle_beta   90.00
_cell.angle_gamma   90.00
#
_symmetry.space_group_name_H-M   'P 1'
#
loop_
_entity.id
_entity.type
_entity.pdbx_description
1 polymer ?
#
loop_
_entity_poly.entity_id
_entity_poly.type
_entity_poly.pdbx_seq_one_letter_code
_entity_poly.pdbx_strand_id
1 'polypeptide(L)'
;MLMSHDNRSGRQAPPHRQFYRGAHPVGTVSEDEVDAVAEKVLSRVRDIRNAQGEGSYVFGDPEHGVYALRIGSAAGEVMLREHLDWLFGVYGAAHAHCHRASFPPLEQVAEDIRAHYGWAQKVAAEAGQLGLHFAA
;
A
#
# COMPACT_ATOMS: atom_id res chain seq x y z
N MET A 1 -34.39 -40.29 46.23
CA MET A 1 -33.23 -40.97 45.61
C MET A 1 -32.57 -39.97 44.66
N LEU A 2 -31.25 -39.88 44.72
CA LEU A 2 -30.41 -38.74 44.30
C LEU A 2 -30.50 -38.33 42.82
N MET A 3 -30.25 -37.04 42.61
CA MET A 3 -30.05 -36.33 41.35
C MET A 3 -28.90 -36.91 40.51
N SER A 4 -29.16 -37.20 39.23
CA SER A 4 -28.09 -37.37 38.24
C SER A 4 -27.81 -36.02 37.59
N HIS A 5 -26.65 -35.46 37.93
CA HIS A 5 -26.16 -34.18 37.45
C HIS A 5 -25.79 -34.23 35.97
N ASP A 6 -26.26 -33.21 35.24
CA ASP A 6 -25.86 -32.80 33.90
C ASP A 6 -24.32 -32.64 33.86
N ASN A 7 -23.61 -33.44 33.06
CA ASN A 7 -22.17 -33.27 32.83
C ASN A 7 -21.93 -32.77 31.40
N ARG A 8 -22.53 -31.62 31.07
CA ARG A 8 -22.07 -30.80 29.96
C ARG A 8 -20.91 -29.96 30.46
N SER A 9 -19.72 -30.54 30.37
CA SER A 9 -18.48 -29.76 30.38
C SER A 9 -18.50 -28.83 29.16
N GLY A 10 -19.07 -27.64 29.35
CA GLY A 10 -18.93 -26.51 28.45
C GLY A 10 -17.45 -26.16 28.38
N ARG A 11 -16.70 -26.85 27.50
CA ARG A 11 -15.39 -26.40 27.05
C ARG A 11 -15.62 -25.07 26.35
N GLN A 12 -15.58 -24.00 27.14
CA GLN A 12 -15.36 -22.65 26.66
C GLN A 12 -14.12 -22.74 25.78
N ALA A 13 -14.32 -22.67 24.45
CA ALA A 13 -13.20 -22.46 23.56
C ALA A 13 -12.45 -21.23 24.10
N PRO A 14 -11.12 -21.31 24.26
CA PRO A 14 -10.35 -20.17 24.73
C PRO A 14 -10.74 -18.97 23.84
N PRO A 15 -10.95 -17.77 24.41
CA PRO A 15 -11.34 -16.61 23.63
C PRO A 15 -10.40 -16.53 22.44
N HIS A 16 -10.97 -16.53 21.22
CA HIS A 16 -10.21 -16.45 19.99
C HIS A 16 -9.16 -15.36 20.21
N ARG A 17 -7.88 -15.73 20.29
CA ARG A 17 -6.80 -14.76 20.46
C ARG A 17 -6.84 -13.93 19.18
N GLN A 18 -7.48 -12.77 19.26
CA GLN A 18 -7.42 -11.77 18.21
C GLN A 18 -5.98 -11.29 18.23
N PHE A 19 -5.13 -11.93 17.44
CA PHE A 19 -3.82 -11.39 17.14
C PHE A 19 -4.08 -10.14 16.31
N TYR A 20 -4.04 -8.98 16.96
CA TYR A 20 -3.95 -7.71 16.26
C TYR A 20 -2.57 -7.68 15.59
N ARG A 21 -2.47 -8.32 14.42
CA ARG A 21 -1.31 -8.14 13.55
C ARG A 21 -1.47 -6.74 12.97
N GLY A 22 -0.78 -5.79 13.57
CA GLY A 22 -0.63 -4.46 12.98
C GLY A 22 -0.10 -4.59 11.56
N ALA A 23 -0.43 -3.62 10.72
CA ALA A 23 0.23 -3.48 9.43
C ALA A 23 1.74 -3.31 9.68
N HIS A 24 2.55 -4.08 8.97
CA HIS A 24 4.01 -3.91 8.99
C HIS A 24 4.43 -3.19 7.72
N PRO A 25 5.35 -2.21 7.83
CA PRO A 25 5.87 -1.54 6.66
C PRO A 25 6.64 -2.53 5.78
N VAL A 26 6.52 -2.35 4.47
CA VAL A 26 7.36 -3.00 3.45
C VAL A 26 8.79 -2.50 3.55
N GLY A 27 8.97 -1.24 3.99
CA GLY A 27 10.24 -0.65 4.35
C GLY A 27 10.05 0.77 4.86
N THR A 28 11.10 1.32 5.46
CA THR A 28 11.25 2.77 5.69
C THR A 28 12.03 3.33 4.52
N VAL A 29 11.62 4.49 4.01
CA VAL A 29 12.24 5.11 2.83
C VAL A 29 13.02 6.37 3.21
N SER A 30 14.18 6.54 2.58
CA SER A 30 14.90 7.80 2.51
C SER A 30 14.99 8.25 1.05
N GLU A 31 15.34 9.52 0.80
CA GLU A 31 15.38 10.09 -0.56
C GLU A 31 16.30 9.29 -1.51
N ASP A 32 17.44 8.81 -1.00
CA ASP A 32 18.41 8.00 -1.76
C ASP A 32 17.97 6.54 -1.97
N GLU A 33 16.99 6.05 -1.20
CA GLU A 33 16.56 4.65 -1.18
C GLU A 33 15.20 4.41 -1.85
N VAL A 34 14.62 5.45 -2.46
CA VAL A 34 13.29 5.40 -3.08
C VAL A 34 13.15 4.21 -4.03
N ASP A 35 14.12 4.02 -4.94
CA ASP A 35 14.01 2.98 -5.96
C ASP A 35 14.02 1.58 -5.33
N ALA A 36 14.84 1.37 -4.30
CA ALA A 36 14.90 0.10 -3.56
C ALA A 36 13.60 -0.18 -2.78
N VAL A 37 12.94 0.85 -2.25
CA VAL A 37 11.62 0.69 -1.60
C VAL A 37 10.52 0.47 -2.64
N ALA A 38 10.56 1.18 -3.76
CA ALA A 38 9.62 1.01 -4.87
C ALA A 38 9.64 -0.43 -5.42
N GLU A 39 10.83 -1.04 -5.53
CA GLU A 39 10.96 -2.45 -5.91
C GLU A 39 10.28 -3.39 -4.92
N LYS A 40 10.50 -3.17 -3.60
CA LYS A 40 9.86 -3.97 -2.55
C LYS A 40 8.34 -3.81 -2.57
N VAL A 41 7.84 -2.58 -2.78
CA VAL A 41 6.41 -2.31 -2.93
C VAL A 41 5.86 -3.07 -4.13
N LEU A 42 6.47 -2.96 -5.30
CA LEU A 42 6.00 -3.62 -6.51
C LEU A 42 6.03 -5.15 -6.37
N SER A 43 7.08 -5.69 -5.76
CA SER A 43 7.19 -7.12 -5.42
C SER A 43 6.03 -7.54 -4.51
N ARG A 44 5.76 -6.77 -3.45
CA ARG A 44 4.67 -7.06 -2.51
C ARG A 44 3.29 -6.99 -3.16
N VAL A 45 3.06 -6.00 -4.04
CA VAL A 45 1.81 -5.86 -4.81
C VAL A 45 1.60 -7.08 -5.71
N ARG A 46 2.66 -7.53 -6.40
CA ARG A 46 2.61 -8.73 -7.26
C ARG A 46 2.30 -9.97 -6.44
N ASP A 47 2.94 -10.14 -5.28
CA ASP A 47 2.69 -11.28 -4.39
C ASP A 47 1.24 -11.31 -3.90
N ILE A 48 0.71 -10.17 -3.44
CA ILE A 48 -0.68 -10.05 -3.00
C ILE A 48 -1.62 -10.41 -4.16
N ARG A 49 -1.38 -9.86 -5.35
CA ARG A 49 -2.21 -10.09 -6.53
C ARG A 49 -2.18 -11.56 -6.96
N ASN A 50 -1.01 -12.17 -7.01
CA ASN A 50 -0.84 -13.56 -7.42
C ASN A 50 -1.44 -14.53 -6.41
N ALA A 51 -1.34 -14.22 -5.10
CA ALA A 51 -1.84 -15.09 -4.06
C ALA A 51 -3.35 -14.95 -3.79
N GLN A 52 -3.92 -13.76 -4.00
CA GLN A 52 -5.29 -13.44 -3.56
C GLN A 52 -6.19 -12.86 -4.65
N GLY A 53 -5.67 -12.55 -5.84
CA GLY A 53 -6.44 -11.98 -6.95
C GLY A 53 -6.84 -10.52 -6.78
N GLU A 54 -6.40 -9.87 -5.69
CA GLU A 54 -6.78 -8.51 -5.32
C GLU A 54 -5.66 -7.50 -5.58
N GLY A 55 -6.03 -6.23 -5.71
CA GLY A 55 -5.07 -5.12 -5.72
C GLY A 55 -4.55 -4.80 -4.33
N SER A 56 -3.71 -3.77 -4.26
CA SER A 56 -3.16 -3.26 -2.99
C SER A 56 -3.33 -1.74 -2.88
N TYR A 57 -3.68 -1.29 -1.68
CA TYR A 57 -3.48 0.08 -1.22
C TYR A 57 -2.03 0.26 -0.82
N VAL A 58 -1.41 1.37 -1.22
CA VAL A 58 -0.05 1.74 -0.82
C VAL A 58 -0.06 3.07 -0.08
N PHE A 59 0.46 3.03 1.13
CA PHE A 59 0.48 4.14 2.07
C PHE A 59 1.91 4.55 2.41
N GLY A 60 2.13 5.84 2.68
CA GLY A 60 3.34 6.38 3.25
C GLY A 60 3.01 7.17 4.52
N ASP A 61 3.54 6.76 5.68
CA ASP A 61 3.33 7.46 6.95
C ASP A 61 4.31 8.64 7.14
N PRO A 62 4.07 9.56 8.09
CA PRO A 62 4.95 10.70 8.36
C PRO A 62 6.36 10.31 8.88
N GLU A 63 6.55 9.07 9.34
CA GLU A 63 7.85 8.54 9.76
C GLU A 63 8.60 7.86 8.59
N HIS A 64 8.10 8.03 7.36
CA HIS A 64 8.61 7.46 6.11
C HIS A 64 8.44 5.93 6.00
N GLY A 65 7.53 5.34 6.78
CA GLY A 65 7.11 3.96 6.63
C GLY A 65 6.21 3.79 5.40
N VAL A 66 6.57 2.85 4.51
CA VAL A 66 5.77 2.53 3.33
C VAL A 66 5.09 1.18 3.52
N TYR A 67 3.77 1.13 3.31
CA TYR A 67 2.94 -0.06 3.49
C TYR A 67 2.29 -0.44 2.17
N ALA A 68 2.24 -1.73 1.85
CA ALA A 68 1.44 -2.26 0.75
C ALA A 68 0.48 -3.32 1.31
N LEU A 69 -0.81 -2.95 1.35
CA LEU A 69 -1.86 -3.72 2.00
C LEU A 69 -2.90 -4.17 0.97
N ARG A 70 -3.34 -5.41 1.08
CA ARG A 70 -4.36 -5.97 0.19
C ARG A 70 -5.68 -5.19 0.33
N ILE A 71 -6.32 -4.90 -0.79
CA ILE A 71 -7.68 -4.34 -0.84
C ILE A 71 -8.65 -5.33 -0.17
N GLY A 72 -9.55 -4.84 0.70
CA GLY A 72 -10.45 -5.68 1.47
C GLY A 72 -9.79 -6.42 2.64
N SER A 73 -8.54 -6.11 2.99
CA SER A 73 -7.94 -6.58 4.25
C SER A 73 -8.31 -5.65 5.40
N ALA A 74 -8.59 -6.20 6.58
CA ALA A 74 -8.98 -5.40 7.75
C ALA A 74 -7.97 -4.27 8.07
N ALA A 75 -6.66 -4.55 7.98
CA ALA A 75 -5.63 -3.54 8.18
C ALA A 75 -5.66 -2.45 7.09
N GLY A 76 -5.86 -2.84 5.82
CA GLY A 76 -6.00 -1.89 4.72
C GLY A 76 -7.24 -1.00 4.86
N GLU A 77 -8.38 -1.56 5.23
CA GLU A 77 -9.63 -0.80 5.43
C GLU A 77 -9.54 0.15 6.63
N VAL A 78 -8.91 -0.28 7.73
CA VAL A 78 -8.67 0.59 8.90
C VAL A 78 -7.75 1.74 8.52
N MET A 79 -6.62 1.47 7.85
CA MET A 79 -5.67 2.50 7.43
C MET A 79 -6.29 3.46 6.41
N LEU A 80 -7.09 2.96 5.46
CA LEU A 80 -7.82 3.80 4.50
C LEU A 80 -8.83 4.74 5.18
N ARG A 81 -9.51 4.25 6.22
CA ARG A 81 -10.51 5.03 6.96
C ARG A 81 -9.88 6.07 7.89
N GLU A 82 -8.77 5.72 8.54
CA GLU A 82 -8.17 6.53 9.62
C GLU A 82 -7.02 7.42 9.13
N HIS A 83 -6.36 7.04 8.03
CA HIS A 83 -5.17 7.68 7.48
C HIS A 83 -5.26 7.81 5.96
N LEU A 84 -6.39 8.31 5.46
CA LEU A 84 -6.62 8.48 4.02
C LEU A 84 -5.54 9.37 3.36
N ASP A 85 -5.02 10.35 4.10
CA ASP A 85 -3.95 11.25 3.68
C ASP A 85 -2.61 10.54 3.44
N TRP A 86 -2.41 9.34 3.99
CA TRP A 86 -1.20 8.55 3.76
C TRP A 86 -1.28 7.77 2.44
N LEU A 87 -2.46 7.63 1.84
CA LEU A 87 -2.64 6.87 0.61
C LEU A 87 -2.07 7.66 -0.58
N PHE A 88 -1.05 7.10 -1.23
CA PHE A 88 -0.52 7.68 -2.48
C PHE A 88 -0.76 6.81 -3.71
N GLY A 89 -1.11 5.54 -3.55
CA GLY A 89 -1.23 4.62 -4.68
C GLY A 89 -2.21 3.48 -4.48
N VAL A 90 -2.86 3.08 -5.57
CA VAL A 90 -3.63 1.83 -5.65
C VAL A 90 -3.11 1.05 -6.85
N TYR A 91 -2.52 -0.12 -6.62
CA TYR A 91 -1.83 -0.88 -7.65
C TYR A 91 -2.36 -2.31 -7.77
N GLY A 92 -2.34 -2.86 -8.99
CA GLY A 92 -2.78 -4.23 -9.25
C GLY A 92 -4.28 -4.48 -9.03
N ALA A 93 -5.08 -3.43 -8.85
CA ALA A 93 -6.53 -3.53 -8.79
C ALA A 93 -7.10 -3.73 -10.21
N ALA A 94 -8.13 -4.57 -10.33
CA ALA A 94 -8.86 -4.68 -11.59
C ALA A 94 -9.75 -3.43 -11.74
N HIS A 95 -9.58 -2.66 -12.80
CA HIS A 95 -10.54 -1.62 -13.13
C HIS A 95 -11.84 -2.26 -13.64
N ALA A 96 -12.98 -1.65 -13.30
CA ALA A 96 -14.33 -2.13 -13.64
C ALA A 96 -14.56 -2.37 -15.15
N HIS A 97 -13.68 -1.86 -16.01
CA HIS A 97 -13.70 -2.08 -17.45
C HIS A 97 -12.67 -3.14 -17.87
N CYS A 98 -12.95 -4.41 -17.57
CA CYS A 98 -12.54 -5.63 -18.27
C CYS A 98 -11.09 -5.79 -18.79
N HIS A 99 -10.13 -4.99 -18.35
CA HIS A 99 -8.75 -5.09 -18.78
C HIS A 99 -7.87 -5.41 -17.57
N ARG A 100 -6.97 -6.37 -17.79
CA ARG A 100 -6.01 -6.91 -16.83
C ARG A 100 -5.52 -5.85 -15.85
N ALA A 101 -5.45 -6.22 -14.57
CA ALA A 101 -4.74 -5.42 -13.56
C ALA A 101 -3.37 -5.02 -14.13
N SER A 102 -3.17 -3.73 -14.38
CA SER A 102 -1.87 -3.22 -14.79
C SER A 102 -1.01 -3.07 -13.54
N PHE A 103 0.19 -3.64 -13.59
CA PHE A 103 1.23 -3.28 -12.65
C PHE A 103 1.93 -2.04 -13.21
N PRO A 104 2.06 -0.96 -12.44
CA PRO A 104 2.82 0.18 -12.88
C PRO A 104 4.29 -0.22 -13.13
N PRO A 105 5.01 0.50 -14.01
CA PRO A 105 6.45 0.40 -14.08
C PRO A 105 7.08 0.87 -12.76
N LEU A 106 8.32 0.44 -12.50
CA LEU A 106 9.01 0.74 -11.24
C LEU A 106 9.17 2.26 -11.05
N GLU A 107 9.52 2.94 -12.12
CA GLU A 107 9.76 4.39 -12.17
C GLU A 107 8.53 5.16 -11.70
N GLN A 108 7.33 4.72 -12.08
CA GLN A 108 6.09 5.37 -11.65
C GLN A 108 5.86 5.20 -10.15
N VAL A 109 6.14 4.03 -9.58
CA VAL A 109 6.03 3.81 -8.11
C VAL A 109 7.04 4.68 -7.37
N ALA A 110 8.26 4.80 -7.90
CA ALA A 110 9.30 5.65 -7.33
C ALA A 110 8.92 7.14 -7.40
N GLU A 111 8.34 7.60 -8.51
CA GLU A 111 7.80 8.96 -8.66
C GLU A 111 6.67 9.23 -7.68
N ASP A 112 5.71 8.31 -7.53
CA ASP A 112 4.61 8.45 -6.56
C ASP A 112 5.14 8.58 -5.13
N ILE A 113 6.15 7.77 -4.75
CA ILE A 113 6.81 7.88 -3.44
C ILE A 113 7.48 9.25 -3.27
N ARG A 114 8.27 9.70 -4.26
CA ARG A 114 8.92 11.02 -4.20
C ARG A 114 7.89 12.14 -4.09
N ALA A 115 6.81 12.06 -4.86
CA ALA A 115 5.74 13.06 -4.82
C ALA A 115 5.05 13.11 -3.46
N HIS A 116 4.76 11.93 -2.87
CA HIS A 116 4.13 11.82 -1.56
C HIS A 116 4.95 12.48 -0.44
N TYR A 117 6.26 12.27 -0.43
CA TYR A 117 7.16 12.86 0.58
C TYR A 117 7.71 14.24 0.19
N GLY A 118 7.29 14.80 -0.95
CA GLY A 118 7.76 16.12 -1.40
C GLY A 118 9.21 16.14 -1.91
N TRP A 119 9.78 14.98 -2.26
CA TRP A 119 11.12 14.81 -2.83
C TRP A 119 11.13 14.83 -4.36
N ALA A 120 9.98 15.08 -5.00
CA ALA A 120 9.94 15.21 -6.45
C ALA A 120 10.91 16.31 -6.90
N GLN A 121 11.90 15.94 -7.72
CA GLN A 121 12.77 16.92 -8.36
C GLN A 121 11.90 17.90 -9.14
N LYS A 122 12.15 19.21 -8.98
CA LYS A 122 11.65 20.23 -9.90
C LYS A 122 12.11 19.84 -11.31
N VAL A 123 11.27 19.15 -12.07
CA VAL A 123 11.52 18.89 -13.48
C VAL A 123 11.48 20.25 -14.18
N ALA A 124 12.67 20.72 -14.54
CA ALA A 124 13.01 21.83 -15.43
C ALA A 124 11.85 22.76 -15.84
N ALA A 125 11.77 23.93 -15.21
CA ALA A 125 11.15 25.11 -15.79
C ALA A 125 11.99 25.69 -16.96
N GLU A 126 12.70 24.85 -17.72
CA GLU A 126 13.64 25.25 -18.78
C GLU A 126 13.28 24.64 -20.15
N ALA A 127 12.01 24.30 -20.38
CA ALA A 127 11.50 24.00 -21.73
C ALA A 127 10.69 25.17 -22.34
N GLY A 128 10.69 26.36 -21.70
CA GLY A 128 10.01 27.57 -22.19
C GLY A 128 10.94 28.68 -22.68
N GLN A 129 12.26 28.49 -22.57
CA GLN A 129 13.26 29.52 -22.87
C GLN A 129 14.23 29.09 -23.98
N LEU A 130 13.77 28.25 -24.90
CA LEU A 130 14.42 28.03 -26.19
C LEU A 130 13.70 28.86 -27.27
N GLY A 131 14.23 30.06 -27.53
CA GLY A 131 14.34 30.53 -28.90
C GLY A 131 13.21 31.39 -29.48
N LEU A 132 12.60 32.31 -28.74
CA LEU A 132 12.03 33.53 -29.35
C LEU A 132 13.16 34.51 -29.68
N HIS A 133 14.03 34.14 -30.62
CA HIS A 133 14.96 35.07 -31.28
C HIS A 133 15.33 34.52 -32.67
N PHE A 134 14.39 34.61 -33.61
CA PHE A 134 14.75 34.99 -34.97
C PHE A 134 14.32 36.44 -35.13
N ALA A 135 15.29 37.33 -34.97
CA ALA A 135 15.18 38.74 -35.24
C ALA A 135 15.53 39.02 -36.71
N ALA A 136 14.87 40.05 -37.23
CA ALA A 136 15.07 40.79 -38.49
C ALA A 136 14.57 40.12 -39.78
#